data_AF-A0A348PR45-F1
#
_entry.id   AF-A0A348PR45-F1
#
_cell.length_a   1.000
_cell.length_b   1.000
_cell.length_c   1.000
_cell.angle_alpha   90.00
_cell.angle_beta   90.00
_cell.angle_gamma   90.00
#
_symmetry.space_group_name_H-M   'P 1'
#
loop_
_entity.id
_entity.type
_entity.pdbx_description
1 polymer ?
#
loop_
_entity_poly.entity_id
_entity_poly.type
_entity_poly.pdbx_seq_one_letter_code
_entity_poly.pdbx_strand_id
1 'polypeptide(L)'
;MPAAAAVCYSGYREGQQPGINDPSYEQVKEDLLIVQANWTYVRLYSCDSHSRTVLEVIEKEKLPLKVMLGAYINAEENNPNCPWGGNDFSEEALASNKEQNHQEVDELVRLANRYPTIIFSLSVGNEASVDWTDHMVAVSQIIYYVRQVKKGAKQPVTFCENYVPWLDKLEPLVNEVDFISIHTYPVWEYKTIDESLEFTKQNYRAVSEKYPNKLVVITEAGWATSSNDQGIPRAHVNQIFQKIYYQELSAWCKEDHILTFVFEAFDEPWKGSPDPDEPEKHWGLYFENRTPKLA
;
A
#
# COMPACT_ATOMS: atom_id res chain seq x y z
N MET A 1 -15.42 8.57 3.93
CA MET A 1 -14.09 9.21 4.04
C MET A 1 -14.05 10.31 2.98
N PRO A 2 -13.67 11.56 3.32
CA PRO A 2 -13.59 12.62 2.32
C PRO A 2 -12.52 12.30 1.27
N ALA A 3 -12.81 12.57 -0.01
CA ALA A 3 -11.79 12.53 -1.04
C ALA A 3 -10.79 13.67 -0.81
N ALA A 4 -9.51 13.34 -0.66
CA ALA A 4 -8.41 14.29 -0.61
C ALA A 4 -7.15 13.63 -1.18
N ALA A 5 -6.11 14.43 -1.42
CA ALA A 5 -4.83 13.92 -1.87
C ALA A 5 -4.22 12.98 -0.82
N ALA A 6 -3.86 11.77 -1.27
CA ALA A 6 -3.26 10.74 -0.44
C ALA A 6 -2.02 10.12 -1.09
N VAL A 7 -1.08 9.63 -0.28
CA VAL A 7 0.17 9.03 -0.75
C VAL A 7 0.55 7.83 0.11
N CYS A 8 1.14 6.81 -0.50
CA CYS A 8 1.82 5.73 0.23
C CYS A 8 3.17 6.22 0.73
N TYR A 9 3.50 5.92 1.98
CA TYR A 9 4.71 6.43 2.61
C TYR A 9 5.44 5.36 3.42
N SER A 10 6.72 5.22 3.08
CA SER A 10 7.78 4.75 3.96
C SER A 10 8.98 5.70 3.82
N GLY A 11 9.77 5.81 4.87
CA GLY A 11 10.89 6.76 4.94
C GLY A 11 12.27 6.17 4.72
N TYR A 12 12.39 4.90 4.31
CA TYR A 12 13.68 4.20 4.26
C TYR A 12 14.65 4.86 3.27
N ARG A 13 15.86 5.14 3.75
CA ARG A 13 16.97 5.75 2.99
C ARG A 13 17.98 4.69 2.56
N GLU A 14 19.01 5.10 1.82
CA GLU A 14 20.14 4.23 1.50
C GLU A 14 20.69 3.53 2.76
N GLY A 15 20.81 2.20 2.66
CA GLY A 15 21.26 1.34 3.74
C GLY A 15 20.22 1.03 4.82
N GLN A 16 19.02 1.61 4.80
CA GLN A 16 17.91 1.34 5.72
C GLN A 16 16.89 0.39 5.09
N GLN A 17 16.27 -0.47 5.90
CA GLN A 17 15.22 -1.38 5.45
C GLN A 17 14.38 -1.89 6.64
N PRO A 18 13.10 -2.27 6.41
CA PRO A 18 12.22 -2.78 7.46
C PRO A 18 12.85 -3.93 8.25
N GLY A 19 12.72 -3.89 9.57
CA GLY A 19 13.17 -4.96 10.47
C GLY A 19 14.69 -5.04 10.68
N ILE A 20 15.49 -4.20 10.00
CA ILE A 20 16.95 -4.18 10.16
C ILE A 20 17.40 -2.83 10.71
N ASN A 21 16.99 -1.73 10.07
CA ASN A 21 17.35 -0.40 10.50
C ASN A 21 16.40 0.66 9.94
N ASP A 22 15.68 1.30 10.86
CA ASP A 22 14.61 2.23 10.53
C ASP A 22 15.09 3.68 10.38
N PRO A 23 14.32 4.52 9.67
CA PRO A 23 14.47 5.97 9.69
C PRO A 23 14.35 6.53 11.13
N SER A 24 15.26 7.42 11.48
CA SER A 24 15.22 8.14 12.76
C SER A 24 14.05 9.14 12.81
N TYR A 25 13.70 9.58 14.03
CA TYR A 25 12.68 10.62 14.24
C TYR A 25 12.89 11.86 13.37
N GLU A 26 14.13 12.37 13.28
CA GLU A 26 14.44 13.57 12.48
C GLU A 26 14.31 13.31 10.97
N GLN A 27 14.66 12.12 10.49
CA GLN A 27 14.45 11.74 9.09
C GLN A 27 12.96 11.65 8.76
N VAL A 28 12.18 11.00 9.63
CA VAL A 28 10.71 10.94 9.47
C VAL A 28 10.09 12.33 9.52
N LYS A 29 10.55 13.19 10.42
CA LYS A 29 10.11 14.59 10.49
C LYS A 29 10.39 15.36 9.21
N GLU A 30 11.61 15.27 8.68
CA GLU A 30 11.97 15.87 7.39
C GLU A 30 10.99 15.43 6.29
N ASP A 31 10.75 14.14 6.18
CA ASP A 31 9.85 13.56 5.19
C ASP A 31 8.41 14.06 5.34
N LEU A 32 7.87 14.02 6.57
CA LEU A 32 6.48 14.39 6.82
C LEU A 32 6.23 15.89 6.64
N LEU A 33 7.26 16.74 6.79
CA LEU A 33 7.18 18.15 6.44
C LEU A 33 7.03 18.37 4.93
N ILE A 34 7.66 17.53 4.11
CA ILE A 34 7.47 17.52 2.64
C ILE A 34 6.07 16.97 2.30
N VAL A 35 5.69 15.86 2.93
CA VAL A 35 4.42 15.18 2.63
C VAL A 35 3.21 16.06 2.95
N GLN A 36 3.18 16.73 4.09
CA GLN A 36 2.04 17.59 4.47
C GLN A 36 1.80 18.77 3.51
N ALA A 37 2.80 19.15 2.71
CA ALA A 37 2.66 20.25 1.76
C ALA A 37 1.76 19.89 0.58
N ASN A 38 1.62 18.60 0.26
CA ASN A 38 0.92 18.12 -0.92
C ASN A 38 -0.22 17.13 -0.61
N TRP A 39 -0.13 16.40 0.51
CA TRP A 39 -1.07 15.34 0.85
C TRP A 39 -1.71 15.53 2.23
N THR A 40 -2.95 15.07 2.36
CA THR A 40 -3.72 15.05 3.62
C THR A 40 -3.64 13.68 4.30
N TYR A 41 -3.61 12.62 3.50
CA TYR A 41 -3.60 11.24 3.95
C TYR A 41 -2.29 10.55 3.61
N VAL A 42 -1.77 9.76 4.55
CA VAL A 42 -0.67 8.84 4.31
C VAL A 42 -1.12 7.41 4.59
N ARG A 43 -0.62 6.46 3.81
CA ARG A 43 -0.80 5.03 4.07
C ARG A 43 0.51 4.42 4.56
N LEU A 44 0.41 3.68 5.66
CA LEU A 44 1.48 2.87 6.24
C LEU A 44 1.12 1.38 6.13
N TYR A 45 2.13 0.53 6.04
CA TYR A 45 1.97 -0.88 5.66
C TYR A 45 1.95 -1.86 6.84
N SER A 46 2.54 -1.48 7.97
CA SER A 46 2.76 -2.33 9.13
C SER A 46 2.55 -1.56 10.44
N CYS A 47 2.67 -2.25 11.57
CA CYS A 47 2.65 -1.69 12.91
C CYS A 47 4.06 -1.68 13.56
N ASP A 48 5.11 -1.66 12.75
CA ASP A 48 6.51 -1.72 13.15
C ASP A 48 7.03 -0.42 13.83
N SER A 49 8.33 -0.40 14.13
CA SER A 49 8.99 0.77 14.75
C SER A 49 8.99 2.00 13.87
N HIS A 50 9.08 1.84 12.55
CA HIS A 50 8.95 2.97 11.62
C HIS A 50 7.55 3.58 11.71
N SER A 51 6.50 2.78 11.60
CA SER A 51 5.10 3.23 11.67
C SER A 51 4.77 3.88 13.01
N ARG A 52 5.31 3.37 14.12
CA ARG A 52 5.21 4.02 15.44
C ARG A 52 5.91 5.38 15.47
N THR A 53 7.08 5.49 14.85
CA THR A 53 7.83 6.76 14.75
C THR A 53 7.05 7.79 13.92
N VAL A 54 6.43 7.37 12.81
CA VAL A 54 5.55 8.24 12.00
C VAL A 54 4.40 8.79 12.82
N LEU A 55 3.68 7.93 13.54
CA LEU A 55 2.57 8.34 14.40
C LEU A 55 3.03 9.30 15.51
N GLU A 56 4.19 9.02 16.11
CA GLU A 56 4.80 9.86 17.14
C GLU A 56 5.19 11.25 16.61
N VAL A 57 5.81 11.33 15.42
CA VAL A 57 6.15 12.61 14.76
C VAL A 57 4.89 13.41 14.46
N ILE A 58 3.85 12.78 13.88
CA ILE A 58 2.57 13.47 13.59
C ILE A 58 1.96 14.04 14.87
N GLU A 59 1.94 13.27 15.96
CA GLU A 59 1.40 13.70 17.25
C GLU A 59 2.22 14.86 17.86
N LYS A 60 3.55 14.71 17.95
CA LYS A 60 4.43 15.68 18.62
C LYS A 60 4.59 16.99 17.85
N GLU A 61 4.77 16.90 16.54
CA GLU A 61 4.93 18.06 15.66
C GLU A 61 3.57 18.67 15.25
N LYS A 62 2.46 18.02 15.64
CA LYS A 62 1.08 18.46 15.36
C LYS A 62 0.80 18.62 13.86
N LEU A 63 1.33 17.69 13.07
CA LEU A 63 1.15 17.72 11.61
C LEU A 63 -0.32 17.46 11.26
N PRO A 64 -0.91 18.17 10.28
CA PRO A 64 -2.30 18.00 9.87
C PRO A 64 -2.52 16.76 9.00
N LEU A 65 -1.74 15.69 9.21
CA LEU A 65 -1.81 14.44 8.46
C LEU A 65 -2.75 13.44 9.14
N LYS A 66 -3.36 12.59 8.32
CA LYS A 66 -4.17 11.46 8.76
C LYS A 66 -3.61 10.16 8.18
N VAL A 67 -3.68 9.08 8.96
CA VAL A 67 -3.03 7.81 8.63
C VAL A 67 -4.06 6.71 8.35
N MET A 68 -3.90 6.03 7.23
CA MET A 68 -4.40 4.67 7.03
C MET A 68 -3.30 3.71 7.50
N LEU A 69 -3.54 2.98 8.58
CA LEU A 69 -2.54 2.08 9.18
C LEU A 69 -2.80 0.63 8.76
N GLY A 70 -1.77 -0.03 8.23
CA GLY A 70 -1.81 -1.45 7.88
C GLY A 70 -1.25 -2.35 8.99
N ALA A 71 -1.77 -3.57 9.07
CA ALA A 71 -1.05 -4.72 9.63
C ALA A 71 -0.43 -5.50 8.47
N TYR A 72 0.88 -5.72 8.49
CA TYR A 72 1.53 -6.59 7.51
C TYR A 72 1.31 -8.05 7.93
N ILE A 73 0.78 -8.88 7.03
CA ILE A 73 0.43 -10.27 7.34
C ILE A 73 1.40 -11.19 6.61
N ASN A 74 2.14 -11.99 7.38
CA ASN A 74 3.08 -12.99 6.88
C ASN A 74 2.37 -14.22 6.30
N ALA A 75 3.11 -15.01 5.51
CA ALA A 75 2.62 -16.24 4.88
C ALA A 75 2.02 -17.22 5.90
N GLU A 76 0.79 -17.66 5.67
CA GLU A 76 0.18 -18.79 6.37
C GLU A 76 0.03 -20.03 5.48
N GLU A 77 0.27 -19.87 4.18
CA GLU A 77 0.26 -20.94 3.19
C GLU A 77 1.46 -20.81 2.25
N ASN A 78 1.97 -21.95 1.79
CA ASN A 78 2.94 -21.99 0.70
C ASN A 78 2.23 -21.70 -0.63
N ASN A 79 2.79 -20.80 -1.45
CA ASN A 79 2.26 -20.45 -2.76
C ASN A 79 3.17 -20.95 -3.90
N PRO A 80 2.94 -22.16 -4.45
CA PRO A 80 3.77 -22.69 -5.53
C PRO A 80 3.66 -21.90 -6.84
N ASN A 81 2.68 -21.00 -6.97
CA ASN A 81 2.47 -20.18 -8.17
C ASN A 81 3.19 -18.83 -8.12
N CYS A 82 3.78 -18.46 -6.97
CA CYS A 82 4.49 -17.20 -6.85
C CYS A 82 5.85 -17.26 -7.55
N PRO A 83 6.13 -16.36 -8.52
CA PRO A 83 7.41 -16.34 -9.22
C PRO A 83 8.55 -15.77 -8.37
N TRP A 84 8.26 -15.17 -7.22
CA TRP A 84 9.21 -14.45 -6.37
C TRP A 84 9.64 -15.23 -5.12
N GLY A 85 9.03 -16.39 -4.84
CA GLY A 85 9.30 -17.21 -3.66
C GLY A 85 8.04 -17.48 -2.83
N GLY A 86 8.21 -17.85 -1.55
CA GLY A 86 7.08 -18.07 -0.64
C GLY A 86 6.41 -19.44 -0.77
N ASN A 87 7.15 -20.47 -1.21
CA ASN A 87 6.64 -21.82 -1.45
C ASN A 87 7.37 -22.93 -0.68
N ASP A 88 8.31 -22.57 0.20
CA ASP A 88 9.20 -23.48 0.92
C ASP A 88 9.20 -23.28 2.45
N PHE A 89 8.15 -22.64 3.00
CA PHE A 89 7.97 -22.53 4.44
C PHE A 89 7.71 -23.90 5.07
N SER A 90 8.41 -24.20 6.18
CA SER A 90 8.09 -25.36 7.02
C SER A 90 6.76 -25.15 7.76
N GLU A 91 6.11 -26.24 8.19
CA GLU A 91 4.89 -26.14 9.01
C GLU A 91 5.10 -25.33 10.29
N GLU A 92 6.29 -25.44 10.91
CA GLU A 92 6.67 -24.65 12.08
C GLU A 92 6.78 -23.15 11.76
N ALA A 93 7.36 -22.81 10.60
CA ALA A 93 7.45 -21.43 10.15
C ALA A 93 6.07 -20.83 9.88
N LEU A 94 5.18 -21.55 9.19
CA LEU A 94 3.80 -21.10 8.95
C LEU A 94 3.01 -20.93 10.25
N ALA A 95 3.19 -21.84 11.22
CA ALA A 95 2.57 -21.70 12.55
C ALA A 95 3.11 -20.48 13.31
N SER A 96 4.41 -20.22 13.24
CA SER A 96 5.04 -19.01 13.82
C SER A 96 4.53 -17.73 13.15
N ASN A 97 4.43 -17.72 11.82
CA ASN A 97 3.91 -16.59 11.06
C ASN A 97 2.47 -16.27 11.47
N LYS A 98 1.63 -17.29 11.64
CA LYS A 98 0.25 -17.13 12.11
C LYS A 98 0.19 -16.44 13.48
N GLU A 99 1.02 -16.88 14.43
CA GLU A 99 1.10 -16.24 15.75
C GLU A 99 1.56 -14.78 15.65
N GLN A 100 2.55 -14.49 14.80
CA GLN A 100 2.98 -13.11 14.52
C GLN A 100 1.86 -12.26 13.89
N ASN A 101 1.08 -12.83 12.97
CA ASN A 101 -0.06 -12.15 12.35
C ASN A 101 -1.12 -11.77 13.39
N HIS A 102 -1.39 -12.65 14.36
CA HIS A 102 -2.26 -12.32 15.49
C HIS A 102 -1.72 -11.16 16.33
N GLN A 103 -0.40 -11.15 16.61
CA GLN A 103 0.24 -10.06 17.35
C GLN A 103 0.21 -8.73 16.59
N GLU A 104 0.42 -8.75 15.28
CA GLU A 104 0.33 -7.57 14.42
C GLU A 104 -1.10 -7.01 14.39
N VAL A 105 -2.12 -7.87 14.31
CA VAL A 105 -3.53 -7.48 14.38
C VAL A 105 -3.89 -6.86 15.73
N ASP A 106 -3.38 -7.42 16.83
CA ASP A 106 -3.57 -6.84 18.16
C ASP A 106 -2.87 -5.48 18.29
N GLU A 107 -1.67 -5.33 17.73
CA GLU A 107 -0.92 -4.08 17.71
C GLU A 107 -1.63 -3.01 16.86
N LEU A 108 -2.20 -3.38 15.71
CA LEU A 108 -3.01 -2.50 14.87
C LEU A 108 -4.18 -1.92 15.66
N VAL A 109 -4.92 -2.77 16.39
CA VAL A 109 -6.01 -2.34 17.28
C VAL A 109 -5.51 -1.43 18.39
N ARG A 110 -4.37 -1.76 19.01
CA ARG A 110 -3.77 -0.95 20.08
C ARG A 110 -3.40 0.44 19.59
N LEU A 111 -2.72 0.54 18.45
CA LEU A 111 -2.31 1.81 17.83
C LEU A 111 -3.52 2.63 17.38
N ALA A 112 -4.52 1.99 16.76
CA ALA A 112 -5.78 2.64 16.37
C ALA A 112 -6.47 3.32 17.56
N ASN A 113 -6.51 2.66 18.72
CA ASN A 113 -7.10 3.21 19.95
C ASN A 113 -6.19 4.24 20.64
N ARG A 114 -4.87 4.17 20.45
CA ARG A 114 -3.91 5.15 20.98
C ARG A 114 -3.94 6.46 20.22
N TYR A 115 -4.10 6.41 18.90
CA TYR A 115 -4.07 7.58 18.02
C TYR A 115 -5.39 7.79 17.25
N PRO A 116 -6.55 7.86 17.92
CA PRO A 116 -7.86 7.87 17.27
C PRO A 116 -8.13 9.15 16.48
N THR A 117 -7.36 10.22 16.74
CA THR A 117 -7.45 11.48 15.98
C THR A 117 -6.50 11.52 14.79
N ILE A 118 -5.53 10.62 14.68
CA ILE A 118 -4.55 10.57 13.59
C ILE A 118 -4.93 9.43 12.62
N ILE A 119 -5.16 8.24 13.15
CA ILE A 119 -5.50 7.05 12.36
C ILE A 119 -6.98 7.08 12.01
N PHE A 120 -7.30 7.16 10.73
CA PHE A 120 -8.67 7.31 10.24
C PHE A 120 -9.25 6.03 9.61
N SER A 121 -8.40 5.07 9.21
CA SER A 121 -8.78 3.77 8.68
C SER A 121 -7.69 2.73 8.94
N LEU A 122 -8.05 1.45 8.83
CA LEU A 122 -7.18 0.30 9.11
C LEU A 122 -7.21 -0.69 7.93
N SER A 123 -6.06 -1.26 7.58
CA SER A 123 -5.96 -2.38 6.63
C SER A 123 -5.41 -3.63 7.29
N VAL A 124 -5.99 -4.78 6.97
CA VAL A 124 -5.60 -6.09 7.52
C VAL A 124 -4.86 -6.91 6.47
N GLY A 125 -3.65 -6.50 6.14
CA GLY A 125 -2.83 -7.07 5.08
C GLY A 125 -2.70 -6.17 3.84
N ASN A 126 -1.79 -6.58 2.97
CA ASN A 126 -1.45 -5.96 1.70
C ASN A 126 -1.07 -7.05 0.71
N GLU A 127 -1.87 -7.28 -0.33
CA GLU A 127 -1.58 -8.29 -1.36
C GLU A 127 -1.30 -9.72 -0.85
N ALA A 128 -1.93 -10.10 0.27
CA ALA A 128 -1.77 -11.42 0.87
C ALA A 128 -2.63 -12.52 0.20
N SER A 129 -3.34 -12.20 -0.89
CA SER A 129 -4.25 -13.14 -1.56
C SER A 129 -4.17 -13.16 -3.09
N VAL A 130 -3.34 -12.36 -3.73
CA VAL A 130 -3.03 -12.51 -5.17
C VAL A 130 -2.24 -13.78 -5.44
N ASP A 131 -2.39 -14.34 -6.64
CA ASP A 131 -1.72 -15.60 -7.00
C ASP A 131 -0.19 -15.48 -7.08
N TRP A 132 0.34 -14.26 -7.18
CA TRP A 132 1.78 -13.97 -7.22
C TRP A 132 2.36 -13.46 -5.90
N THR A 133 1.65 -13.61 -4.78
CA THR A 133 2.17 -13.22 -3.46
C THR A 133 3.09 -14.27 -2.86
N ASP A 134 4.17 -13.84 -2.21
CA ASP A 134 5.08 -14.69 -1.43
C ASP A 134 4.59 -14.90 0.02
N HIS A 135 3.52 -14.20 0.43
CA HIS A 135 2.94 -14.27 1.77
C HIS A 135 1.45 -14.61 1.75
N MET A 136 1.12 -15.73 1.10
CA MET A 136 -0.26 -16.17 0.88
C MET A 136 -0.98 -16.47 2.19
N VAL A 137 -2.22 -16.01 2.27
CA VAL A 137 -3.15 -16.24 3.38
C VAL A 137 -4.53 -16.62 2.83
N ALA A 138 -5.13 -17.65 3.41
CA ALA A 138 -6.50 -18.04 3.08
C ALA A 138 -7.51 -16.91 3.32
N VAL A 139 -8.47 -16.74 2.40
CA VAL A 139 -9.54 -15.72 2.53
C VAL A 139 -10.32 -15.86 3.83
N SER A 140 -10.55 -17.08 4.31
CA SER A 140 -11.21 -17.34 5.59
C SER A 140 -10.44 -16.79 6.79
N GLN A 141 -9.10 -16.80 6.71
CA GLN A 141 -8.24 -16.25 7.75
C GLN A 141 -8.18 -14.72 7.68
N ILE A 142 -8.16 -14.13 6.47
CA ILE A 142 -8.30 -12.67 6.30
C ILE A 142 -9.62 -12.18 6.91
N ILE A 143 -10.73 -12.88 6.64
CA ILE A 143 -12.04 -12.61 7.26
C ILE A 143 -11.95 -12.66 8.79
N TYR A 144 -11.27 -13.67 9.34
CA TYR A 144 -11.06 -13.79 10.78
C TYR A 144 -10.34 -12.56 11.34
N TYR A 145 -9.24 -12.12 10.72
CA TYR A 145 -8.48 -10.95 11.18
C TYR A 145 -9.28 -9.65 11.05
N VAL A 146 -9.99 -9.43 9.95
CA VAL A 146 -10.88 -8.26 9.77
C VAL A 146 -11.91 -8.21 10.90
N ARG A 147 -12.53 -9.34 11.26
CA ARG A 147 -13.49 -9.40 12.37
C ARG A 147 -12.85 -9.10 13.73
N GLN A 148 -11.60 -9.51 13.97
CA GLN A 148 -10.90 -9.14 15.21
C GLN A 148 -10.66 -7.63 15.28
N VAL A 149 -10.16 -7.02 14.20
CA VAL A 149 -9.92 -5.57 14.16
C VAL A 149 -11.22 -4.79 14.37
N LYS A 150 -12.32 -5.17 13.70
CA LYS A 150 -13.63 -4.51 13.86
C LYS A 150 -14.22 -4.65 15.26
N LYS A 151 -13.85 -5.70 16.00
CA LYS A 151 -14.25 -5.88 17.40
C LYS A 151 -13.44 -4.98 18.34
N GLY A 152 -12.19 -4.70 18.01
CA GLY A 152 -11.24 -3.98 18.87
C GLY A 152 -11.10 -2.48 18.59
N ALA A 153 -11.43 -2.02 17.39
CA ALA A 153 -11.23 -0.63 16.93
C ALA A 153 -12.52 -0.02 16.36
N LYS A 154 -12.55 1.32 16.26
CA LYS A 154 -13.71 2.08 15.74
C LYS A 154 -13.52 2.59 14.32
N GLN A 155 -12.28 2.62 13.85
CA GLN A 155 -11.93 3.04 12.51
C GLN A 155 -12.49 2.05 11.47
N PRO A 156 -12.91 2.53 10.29
CA PRO A 156 -13.25 1.65 9.17
C PRO A 156 -12.11 0.72 8.79
N VAL A 157 -12.43 -0.54 8.56
CA VAL A 157 -11.48 -1.62 8.26
C VAL A 157 -11.63 -2.08 6.81
N THR A 158 -10.49 -2.28 6.15
CA THR A 158 -10.38 -2.89 4.82
C THR A 158 -9.32 -4.00 4.78
N PHE A 159 -9.17 -4.61 3.62
CA PHE A 159 -8.03 -5.40 3.20
C PHE A 159 -7.48 -4.77 1.91
N CYS A 160 -6.21 -4.41 1.86
CA CYS A 160 -5.60 -3.82 0.66
C CYS A 160 -5.14 -4.92 -0.30
N GLU A 161 -5.65 -4.92 -1.52
CA GLU A 161 -5.38 -5.97 -2.49
C GLU A 161 -5.41 -5.41 -3.92
N ASN A 162 -4.75 -6.09 -4.86
CA ASN A 162 -4.95 -5.89 -6.29
C ASN A 162 -6.44 -5.95 -6.68
N TYR A 163 -6.84 -5.27 -7.74
CA TYR A 163 -8.25 -5.27 -8.18
C TYR A 163 -8.76 -6.68 -8.56
N VAL A 164 -7.89 -7.57 -9.07
CA VAL A 164 -8.30 -8.87 -9.63
C VAL A 164 -9.01 -9.78 -8.60
N PRO A 165 -8.44 -10.08 -7.41
CA PRO A 165 -9.12 -10.96 -6.44
C PRO A 165 -10.49 -10.45 -5.96
N TRP A 166 -10.78 -9.14 -6.06
CA TRP A 166 -12.11 -8.62 -5.76
C TRP A 166 -13.17 -9.08 -6.74
N LEU A 167 -12.80 -9.47 -7.96
CA LEU A 167 -13.73 -9.94 -8.99
C LEU A 167 -14.19 -11.39 -8.77
N ASP A 168 -13.54 -12.15 -7.88
CA ASP A 168 -13.91 -13.52 -7.56
C ASP A 168 -13.54 -13.96 -6.12
N LYS A 169 -12.26 -14.22 -5.83
CA LYS A 169 -11.71 -14.87 -4.63
C LYS A 169 -12.12 -14.18 -3.34
N LEU A 170 -12.20 -12.85 -3.35
CA LEU A 170 -12.54 -12.02 -2.19
C LEU A 170 -14.03 -11.72 -2.04
N GLU A 171 -14.92 -12.27 -2.89
CA GLU A 171 -16.36 -12.06 -2.75
C GLU A 171 -16.89 -12.35 -1.31
N PRO A 172 -16.43 -13.40 -0.59
CA PRO A 172 -16.82 -13.62 0.80
C PRO A 172 -16.39 -12.51 1.78
N LEU A 173 -15.33 -11.74 1.47
CA LEU A 173 -14.77 -10.70 2.32
C LEU A 173 -15.52 -9.36 2.19
N VAL A 174 -16.20 -9.12 1.07
CA VAL A 174 -16.87 -7.85 0.73
C VAL A 174 -17.84 -7.37 1.82
N ASN A 175 -18.56 -8.30 2.45
CA ASN A 175 -19.51 -7.97 3.51
C ASN A 175 -18.85 -7.71 4.87
N GLU A 176 -17.61 -8.14 5.05
CA GLU A 176 -16.87 -8.01 6.31
C GLU A 176 -16.14 -6.65 6.40
N VAL A 177 -15.62 -6.15 5.28
CA VAL A 177 -14.92 -4.86 5.19
C VAL A 177 -15.88 -3.67 5.11
N ASP A 178 -15.46 -2.52 5.62
CA ASP A 178 -16.24 -1.28 5.59
C ASP A 178 -16.17 -0.56 4.23
N PHE A 179 -15.08 -0.76 3.50
CA PHE A 179 -14.89 -0.33 2.10
C PHE A 179 -13.99 -1.33 1.38
N ILE A 180 -14.04 -1.33 0.05
CA ILE A 180 -13.16 -2.11 -0.81
C ILE A 180 -11.94 -1.26 -1.18
N SER A 181 -10.78 -1.89 -1.19
CA SER A 181 -9.49 -1.25 -1.41
C SER A 181 -8.78 -1.96 -2.55
N ILE A 182 -8.51 -1.24 -3.64
CA ILE A 182 -7.92 -1.82 -4.84
C ILE A 182 -6.54 -1.22 -5.12
N HIS A 183 -5.65 -2.06 -5.66
CA HIS A 183 -4.41 -1.64 -6.30
C HIS A 183 -4.54 -1.77 -7.82
N THR A 184 -3.94 -0.86 -8.55
CA THR A 184 -3.95 -0.85 -10.01
C THR A 184 -2.65 -0.27 -10.55
N TYR A 185 -1.93 -1.10 -11.32
CA TYR A 185 -0.63 -0.76 -11.88
C TYR A 185 -0.57 -1.12 -13.37
N PRO A 186 -1.03 -0.24 -14.28
CA PRO A 186 -1.10 -0.56 -15.70
C PRO A 186 0.24 -0.97 -16.30
N VAL A 187 1.35 -0.41 -15.81
CA VAL A 187 2.69 -0.69 -16.32
C VAL A 187 3.16 -2.13 -16.01
N TRP A 188 2.75 -2.71 -14.87
CA TRP A 188 2.96 -4.13 -14.55
C TRP A 188 2.15 -5.06 -15.46
N GLU A 189 1.07 -4.54 -16.05
CA GLU A 189 0.20 -5.25 -17.00
C GLU A 189 0.49 -4.88 -18.46
N TYR A 190 1.73 -4.43 -18.71
CA TYR A 190 2.28 -4.11 -20.03
C TYR A 190 1.54 -3.01 -20.79
N LYS A 191 0.76 -2.17 -20.10
CA LYS A 191 0.09 -1.01 -20.71
C LYS A 191 1.10 0.11 -20.94
N THR A 192 0.94 0.78 -22.07
CA THR A 192 1.67 2.01 -22.38
C THR A 192 1.08 3.20 -21.63
N ILE A 193 1.80 4.33 -21.59
CA ILE A 193 1.31 5.54 -20.94
C ILE A 193 -0.01 6.03 -21.56
N ASP A 194 -0.20 5.87 -22.87
CA ASP A 194 -1.42 6.29 -23.58
C ASP A 194 -2.65 5.43 -23.22
N GLU A 195 -2.44 4.20 -22.75
CA GLU A 195 -3.50 3.27 -22.32
C GLU A 195 -3.77 3.34 -20.82
N SER A 196 -2.83 3.91 -20.06
CA SER A 196 -2.72 3.75 -18.60
C SER A 196 -3.95 4.23 -17.83
N LEU A 197 -4.43 5.44 -18.09
CA LEU A 197 -5.56 6.01 -17.36
C LEU A 197 -6.86 5.25 -17.62
N GLU A 198 -7.14 4.93 -18.88
CA GLU A 198 -8.37 4.22 -19.22
C GLU A 198 -8.35 2.79 -18.66
N PHE A 199 -7.19 2.13 -18.65
CA PHE A 199 -7.04 0.84 -18.01
C PHE A 199 -7.28 0.92 -16.48
N THR A 200 -6.71 1.91 -15.81
CA THR A 200 -6.97 2.15 -14.38
C THR A 200 -8.45 2.43 -14.10
N LYS A 201 -9.14 3.19 -14.96
CA LYS A 201 -10.59 3.41 -14.88
C LYS A 201 -11.37 2.12 -15.04
N GLN A 202 -10.97 1.25 -15.97
CA GLN A 202 -11.60 -0.05 -16.19
C GLN A 202 -11.45 -0.95 -14.97
N ASN A 203 -10.26 -1.02 -14.37
CA ASN A 203 -10.01 -1.79 -13.14
C ASN A 203 -10.89 -1.30 -11.97
N TYR A 204 -10.98 0.02 -11.78
CA TYR A 204 -11.87 0.62 -10.78
C TYR A 204 -13.35 0.30 -11.05
N ARG A 205 -13.80 0.51 -12.30
CA ARG A 205 -15.20 0.27 -12.70
C ARG A 205 -15.59 -1.18 -12.52
N ALA A 206 -14.74 -2.13 -12.94
CA ALA A 206 -14.99 -3.56 -12.80
C ALA A 206 -15.36 -3.97 -11.36
N VAL A 207 -14.65 -3.42 -10.37
CA VAL A 207 -14.94 -3.68 -8.96
C VAL A 207 -16.15 -2.88 -8.47
N SER A 208 -16.23 -1.58 -8.79
CA SER A 208 -17.32 -0.71 -8.33
C SER A 208 -18.70 -1.09 -8.89
N GLU A 209 -18.77 -1.57 -10.13
CA GLU A 209 -20.00 -2.02 -10.79
C GLU A 209 -20.44 -3.40 -10.29
N LYS A 210 -19.48 -4.28 -9.93
CA LYS A 210 -19.78 -5.55 -9.26
C LYS A 210 -20.36 -5.32 -7.85
N TYR A 211 -19.86 -4.31 -7.13
CA TYR A 211 -20.27 -4.01 -5.75
C TYR A 211 -20.80 -2.57 -5.58
N PRO A 212 -21.95 -2.22 -6.19
CA PRO A 212 -22.43 -0.83 -6.25
C PRO A 212 -22.79 -0.21 -4.89
N ASN A 213 -22.94 -1.04 -3.86
CA ASN A 213 -23.28 -0.61 -2.49
C ASN A 213 -22.04 -0.50 -1.57
N LYS A 214 -20.83 -0.72 -2.10
CA LYS A 214 -19.58 -0.63 -1.35
C LYS A 214 -18.72 0.48 -1.93
N LEU A 215 -18.20 1.35 -1.05
CA LEU A 215 -17.21 2.34 -1.44
C LEU A 215 -15.96 1.61 -1.92
N VAL A 216 -15.44 2.01 -3.08
CA VAL A 216 -14.15 1.55 -3.60
C VAL A 216 -13.13 2.68 -3.45
N VAL A 217 -11.96 2.36 -2.91
CA VAL A 217 -10.83 3.27 -2.72
C VAL A 217 -9.63 2.69 -3.46
N ILE A 218 -8.88 3.53 -4.17
CA ILE A 218 -7.61 3.12 -4.78
C ILE A 218 -6.53 3.32 -3.73
N THR A 219 -6.03 2.25 -3.13
CA THR A 219 -5.00 2.34 -2.07
C THR A 219 -3.59 2.21 -2.57
N GLU A 220 -3.41 1.90 -3.85
CA GLU A 220 -2.15 1.99 -4.57
C GLU A 220 -2.41 2.17 -6.07
N ALA A 221 -1.77 3.19 -6.63
CA ALA A 221 -1.62 3.37 -8.05
C ALA A 221 -0.39 4.26 -8.28
N GLY A 222 0.45 3.89 -9.25
CA GLY A 222 1.68 4.62 -9.52
C GLY A 222 2.23 4.35 -10.90
N TRP A 223 3.39 4.93 -11.19
CA TRP A 223 4.18 4.63 -12.38
C TRP A 223 5.67 4.75 -12.06
N ALA A 224 6.44 3.69 -12.28
CA ALA A 224 7.88 3.67 -12.02
C ALA A 224 8.66 4.55 -13.01
N THR A 225 9.83 5.05 -12.60
CA THR A 225 10.70 5.89 -13.44
C THR A 225 11.91 5.18 -14.04
N SER A 226 12.22 3.97 -13.58
CA SER A 226 13.28 3.11 -14.13
C SER A 226 12.85 1.64 -14.07
N SER A 227 13.49 0.79 -14.86
CA SER A 227 13.30 -0.66 -14.86
C SER A 227 14.52 -1.40 -15.45
N ASN A 228 14.74 -2.62 -14.97
CA ASN A 228 15.73 -3.59 -15.44
C ASN A 228 15.16 -4.57 -16.49
N ASP A 229 14.01 -4.24 -17.10
CA ASP A 229 13.27 -5.06 -18.07
C ASP A 229 12.68 -6.38 -17.51
N GLN A 230 12.69 -6.59 -16.19
CA GLN A 230 11.99 -7.71 -15.54
C GLN A 230 10.55 -7.30 -15.19
N GLY A 231 9.58 -7.84 -15.93
CA GLY A 231 8.14 -7.59 -15.77
C GLY A 231 7.66 -6.21 -16.26
N ILE A 232 8.45 -5.14 -16.13
CA ILE A 232 8.18 -3.82 -16.72
C ILE A 232 9.19 -3.51 -17.84
N PRO A 233 8.76 -3.30 -19.10
CA PRO A 233 9.67 -2.85 -20.16
C PRO A 233 10.26 -1.47 -19.86
N ARG A 234 11.58 -1.32 -19.96
CA ARG A 234 12.31 -0.06 -19.75
C ARG A 234 11.81 1.07 -20.64
N ALA A 235 11.36 0.74 -21.86
CA ALA A 235 10.78 1.72 -22.79
C ALA A 235 9.46 2.35 -22.28
N HIS A 236 8.79 1.72 -21.31
CA HIS A 236 7.50 2.16 -20.77
C HIS A 236 7.64 2.96 -19.47
N VAL A 237 8.86 3.20 -18.99
CA VAL A 237 9.10 3.93 -17.73
C VAL A 237 10.07 5.09 -17.95
N ASN A 238 9.74 6.23 -17.36
CA ASN A 238 10.58 7.41 -17.22
C ASN A 238 9.81 8.47 -16.40
N GLN A 239 10.49 9.53 -15.99
CA GLN A 239 9.88 10.62 -15.21
C GLN A 239 8.78 11.39 -15.97
N ILE A 240 8.82 11.44 -17.30
CA ILE A 240 7.77 12.11 -18.10
C ILE A 240 6.48 11.28 -18.05
N PHE A 241 6.58 9.96 -18.18
CA PHE A 241 5.43 9.06 -18.09
C PHE A 241 4.86 9.01 -16.68
N GLN A 242 5.71 8.99 -15.64
CA GLN A 242 5.23 9.11 -14.27
C GLN A 242 4.44 10.40 -14.05
N LYS A 243 4.96 11.53 -14.55
CA LYS A 243 4.25 12.81 -14.49
C LYS A 243 2.89 12.76 -15.19
N ILE A 244 2.83 12.24 -16.42
CA ILE A 244 1.58 12.12 -17.18
C ILE A 244 0.57 11.30 -16.39
N TYR A 245 0.95 10.10 -15.95
CA TYR A 245 0.07 9.21 -15.20
C TYR A 245 -0.41 9.85 -13.89
N TYR A 246 0.50 10.45 -13.12
CA TYR A 246 0.17 11.12 -11.86
C TYR A 246 -0.83 12.26 -12.07
N GLN A 247 -0.63 13.10 -13.08
CA GLN A 247 -1.51 14.24 -13.37
C GLN A 247 -2.89 13.79 -13.84
N GLU A 248 -2.94 12.80 -14.73
CA GLU A 248 -4.19 12.24 -15.25
C GLU A 248 -4.99 11.51 -14.17
N LEU A 249 -4.34 10.66 -13.38
CA LEU A 249 -4.92 9.97 -12.24
C LEU A 249 -5.46 10.97 -11.21
N SER A 250 -4.64 11.97 -10.83
CA SER A 250 -5.03 12.99 -9.86
C SER A 250 -6.22 13.83 -10.34
N ALA A 251 -6.24 14.20 -11.62
CA ALA A 251 -7.35 14.95 -12.21
C ALA A 251 -8.65 14.15 -12.19
N TRP A 252 -8.60 12.90 -12.67
CA TRP A 252 -9.76 12.01 -12.69
C TRP A 252 -10.30 11.73 -11.28
N CYS A 253 -9.44 11.31 -10.36
CA CYS A 253 -9.87 10.97 -9.00
C CYS A 253 -10.41 12.19 -8.24
N LYS A 254 -9.92 13.40 -8.54
CA LYS A 254 -10.48 14.63 -8.01
C LYS A 254 -11.87 14.93 -8.57
N GLU A 255 -12.08 14.74 -9.88
CA GLU A 255 -13.37 14.96 -10.54
C GLU A 255 -14.44 13.97 -10.02
N ASP A 256 -14.08 12.69 -9.94
CA ASP A 256 -14.99 11.61 -9.55
C ASP A 256 -15.05 11.38 -8.02
N HIS A 257 -14.33 12.20 -7.24
CA HIS A 257 -14.27 12.12 -5.78
C HIS A 257 -13.80 10.74 -5.27
N ILE A 258 -12.83 10.15 -5.96
CA ILE A 258 -12.21 8.87 -5.60
C ILE A 258 -11.02 9.15 -4.69
N LEU A 259 -11.02 8.56 -3.49
CA LEU A 259 -9.83 8.59 -2.64
C LEU A 259 -8.75 7.69 -3.27
N THR A 260 -7.58 8.26 -3.54
CA THR A 260 -6.48 7.57 -4.22
C THR A 260 -5.17 7.84 -3.52
N PHE A 261 -4.48 6.77 -3.11
CA PHE A 261 -3.13 6.82 -2.57
C PHE A 261 -2.15 6.53 -3.69
N VAL A 262 -1.38 7.55 -4.06
CA VAL A 262 -0.34 7.40 -5.08
C VAL A 262 0.84 6.65 -4.48
N PHE A 263 1.33 5.66 -5.22
CA PHE A 263 2.54 4.90 -4.89
C PHE A 263 3.72 5.45 -5.71
N GLU A 264 4.68 6.15 -5.11
CA GLU A 264 4.79 6.49 -3.67
C GLU A 264 5.48 7.83 -3.40
N ALA A 265 5.63 8.21 -2.12
CA ALA A 265 6.24 9.48 -1.75
C ALA A 265 7.72 9.58 -2.17
N PHE A 266 8.55 8.59 -1.83
CA PHE A 266 10.01 8.61 -2.03
C PHE A 266 10.48 7.31 -2.66
N ASP A 267 11.52 7.38 -3.50
CA ASP A 267 12.22 6.17 -3.95
C ASP A 267 12.85 5.42 -2.78
N GLU A 268 12.74 4.09 -2.80
CA GLU A 268 13.17 3.21 -1.70
C GLU A 268 14.20 2.17 -2.20
N PRO A 269 15.52 2.40 -1.98
CA PRO A 269 16.57 1.55 -2.56
C PRO A 269 16.61 0.10 -2.06
N TRP A 270 15.94 -0.20 -0.95
CA TRP A 270 15.93 -1.53 -0.34
C TRP A 270 14.98 -2.51 -1.04
N LYS A 271 14.03 -2.02 -1.83
CA LYS A 271 12.98 -2.86 -2.44
C LYS A 271 13.52 -3.68 -3.61
N GLY A 272 12.92 -4.86 -3.79
CA GLY A 272 13.19 -5.77 -4.91
C GLY A 272 14.59 -6.37 -4.87
N SER A 273 15.25 -6.45 -6.03
CA SER A 273 16.57 -7.06 -6.18
C SER A 273 17.74 -6.09 -5.93
N PRO A 274 19.00 -6.59 -5.85
CA PRO A 274 20.18 -5.74 -5.79
C PRO A 274 20.45 -4.89 -7.04
N ASP A 275 19.70 -5.09 -8.13
CA ASP A 275 19.87 -4.31 -9.36
C ASP A 275 19.55 -2.82 -9.10
N PRO A 276 20.41 -1.87 -9.50
CA PRO A 276 20.12 -0.44 -9.35
C PRO A 276 18.90 0.01 -10.19
N ASP A 277 18.58 -0.68 -11.29
CA ASP A 277 17.44 -0.39 -12.15
C ASP A 277 16.19 -1.23 -11.78
N GLU A 278 16.19 -1.95 -10.66
CA GLU A 278 15.01 -2.66 -10.14
C GLU A 278 13.79 -1.73 -10.03
N PRO A 279 12.70 -1.95 -10.79
CA PRO A 279 11.57 -1.02 -10.85
C PRO A 279 10.97 -0.69 -9.49
N GLU A 280 10.96 -1.63 -8.54
CA GLU A 280 10.46 -1.41 -7.17
C GLU A 280 11.17 -0.29 -6.41
N LYS A 281 12.37 0.12 -6.82
CA LYS A 281 13.12 1.22 -6.20
C LYS A 281 12.73 2.60 -6.73
N HIS A 282 11.93 2.68 -7.79
CA HIS A 282 11.79 3.90 -8.61
C HIS A 282 10.35 4.42 -8.74
N TRP A 283 9.47 4.12 -7.78
CA TRP A 283 8.07 4.58 -7.76
C TRP A 283 7.87 5.96 -7.13
N GLY A 284 8.86 6.48 -6.42
CA GLY A 284 8.76 7.75 -5.70
C GLY A 284 8.46 8.93 -6.61
N LEU A 285 7.63 9.86 -6.15
CA LEU A 285 7.47 11.20 -6.72
C LEU A 285 8.66 12.11 -6.36
N TYR A 286 9.37 11.74 -5.30
CA TYR A 286 10.67 12.29 -4.90
C TYR A 286 11.74 11.20 -5.02
N PHE A 287 12.97 11.60 -5.31
CA PHE A 287 14.13 10.71 -5.18
C PHE A 287 14.38 10.35 -3.71
N GLU A 288 15.21 9.34 -3.48
CA GLU A 288 15.66 8.93 -2.15
C GLU A 288 16.24 10.10 -1.34
N ASN A 289 16.93 11.03 -1.98
CA ASN A 289 17.49 12.21 -1.30
C ASN A 289 16.48 13.34 -1.04
N ARG A 290 15.17 13.07 -1.19
CA ARG A 290 14.04 14.01 -0.97
C ARG A 290 13.97 15.16 -1.97
N THR A 291 14.75 15.12 -3.06
CA THR A 291 14.58 16.07 -4.17
C THR A 291 13.41 15.64 -5.06
N PRO A 292 12.57 16.58 -5.54
CA PRO A 292 11.40 16.24 -6.35
C PRO A 292 11.81 15.70 -7.73
N LYS A 293 11.04 14.75 -8.26
CA LYS A 293 11.06 14.38 -9.68
C LYS A 293 10.18 15.34 -10.51
N LEU A 294 9.87 14.98 -11.75
CA LEU A 294 9.13 15.84 -12.68
C LEU A 294 7.63 16.00 -12.40
N ALA A 295 7.04 15.07 -11.63
CA ALA A 295 5.60 14.95 -11.38
C ALA A 295 5.05 16.08 -10.49
#